data_AF-A0A9D9PWR3-F1
#
_entry.id   AF-A0A9D9PWR3-F1
#
_cell.length_a   1.000
_cell.length_b   1.000
_cell.length_c   1.000
_cell.angle_alpha   90.00
_cell.angle_beta   90.00
_cell.angle_gamma   90.00
#
_symmetry.space_group_name_H-M   'P 1'
#
loop_
_entity.id
_entity.type
_entity.pdbx_description
1 polymer ?
#
loop_
_entity_poly.entity_id
_entity_poly.type
_entity_poly.pdbx_seq_one_letter_code
_entity_poly.pdbx_strand_id
1 'polypeptide(L)'
;MRSALNSLNHPKAKRYGNGAREAFAKMAPVRSLTTLWLPGGLLILASLILFRPGILPDAVQPYVQAYPYAVFGVGVVMGWYFNRSRIVFALVVLALAGLALPRAGGDHLAVEGTSRALFLAVAALLPLNLAGFATLKERGLFTASGVSRLAAIATQFLAVDLTIRWEWNTPHEWLAYPLVDVWLTAWTPLPQVSLAAFGLAAVLLVARCVLRRDPIDAGFLWALVSSLAALQGIRWGWAPSLLLATGGLTLIWALLETTYRMAYYDELTGLPGRRALNEALLRVGSRYAVAMVDVDHFKRLNDVFGHDVGDQALRMVAGRLSGITGGGKPFRYGGEEFVVLFARVSVYLARPSSPSKEARNAEDASRTPGYGGVDSQHRSRRTRPAQRQRQPATGVAGRGQGPLPRERRRPQSVDGLGTPYGCRMSRAHPSSLASHPSHLQPF
;
A
#
# COMPACT_ATOMS: atom_id res chain seq x y z
N MET A 1 -35.65 -34.29 4.06
CA MET A 1 -35.59 -33.16 3.11
C MET A 1 -36.41 -31.93 3.51
N ARG A 2 -37.56 -32.03 4.23
CA ARG A 2 -38.21 -30.86 4.88
C ARG A 2 -37.71 -30.52 6.30
N SER A 3 -37.05 -31.47 6.98
CA SER A 3 -36.53 -31.25 8.35
C SER A 3 -35.18 -30.50 8.40
N ALA A 4 -34.32 -30.63 7.39
CA ALA A 4 -33.03 -29.93 7.33
C ALA A 4 -33.17 -28.43 6.96
N LEU A 5 -34.21 -28.08 6.18
CA LEU A 5 -34.51 -26.70 5.77
C LEU A 5 -35.11 -25.85 6.90
N ASN A 6 -35.73 -26.45 7.93
CA ASN A 6 -36.21 -25.71 9.09
C ASN A 6 -35.10 -25.36 10.11
N SER A 7 -33.90 -25.93 9.98
CA SER A 7 -32.77 -25.58 10.87
C SER A 7 -32.05 -24.29 10.48
N LEU A 8 -32.25 -23.79 9.25
CA LEU A 8 -31.63 -22.56 8.75
C LEU A 8 -32.41 -21.28 9.13
N ASN A 9 -33.61 -21.40 9.69
CA ASN A 9 -34.40 -20.29 10.23
C ASN A 9 -34.25 -20.12 11.75
N HIS A 10 -33.32 -20.83 12.40
CA HIS A 10 -33.09 -20.67 13.83
C HIS A 10 -32.32 -19.35 14.13
N PRO A 11 -32.78 -18.53 15.09
CA PRO A 11 -32.11 -17.27 15.50
C PRO A 11 -30.67 -17.45 15.98
N LYS A 12 -30.21 -18.69 16.21
CA LYS A 12 -28.81 -19.01 16.57
C LYS A 12 -27.84 -18.89 15.39
N ALA A 13 -28.23 -19.16 14.14
CA ALA A 13 -27.35 -19.01 12.97
C ALA A 13 -27.01 -17.54 12.65
N LYS A 14 -28.00 -16.63 12.84
CA LYS A 14 -27.78 -15.17 12.80
C LYS A 14 -26.82 -14.69 13.90
N ARG A 15 -26.82 -15.35 15.07
CA ARG A 15 -25.96 -15.02 16.21
C ARG A 15 -24.48 -15.39 15.93
N TYR A 16 -24.22 -16.48 15.22
CA TYR A 16 -22.87 -16.85 14.78
C TYR A 16 -22.34 -15.98 13.63
N GLY A 17 -23.20 -15.58 12.68
CA GLY A 17 -22.83 -14.65 11.61
C GLY A 17 -22.51 -13.23 12.10
N ASN A 18 -23.24 -12.74 13.11
CA ASN A 18 -22.97 -11.45 13.74
C ASN A 18 -21.76 -11.49 14.69
N GLY A 19 -21.58 -12.57 15.46
CA GLY A 19 -20.39 -12.76 16.29
C GLY A 19 -19.10 -12.88 15.46
N ALA A 20 -19.17 -13.53 14.29
CA ALA A 20 -18.06 -13.55 13.34
C ALA A 20 -17.79 -12.16 12.76
N ARG A 21 -18.82 -11.41 12.33
CA ARG A 21 -18.66 -10.02 11.86
C ARG A 21 -18.07 -9.08 12.92
N GLU A 22 -18.50 -9.21 14.18
CA GLU A 22 -17.96 -8.43 15.32
C GLU A 22 -16.54 -8.87 15.70
N ALA A 23 -16.22 -10.15 15.60
CA ALA A 23 -14.86 -10.66 15.76
C ALA A 23 -13.95 -10.19 14.61
N PHE A 24 -14.44 -10.16 13.37
CA PHE A 24 -13.72 -9.65 12.19
C PHE A 24 -13.45 -8.15 12.27
N ALA A 25 -14.41 -7.37 12.77
CA ALA A 25 -14.20 -5.94 13.06
C ALA A 25 -13.08 -5.72 14.11
N LYS A 26 -12.82 -6.72 14.96
CA LYS A 26 -11.77 -6.71 15.99
C LYS A 26 -10.45 -7.38 15.56
N MET A 27 -10.40 -8.14 14.45
CA MET A 27 -9.31 -9.11 14.17
C MET A 27 -8.52 -8.94 12.87
N ALA A 28 -8.81 -7.97 11.98
CA ALA A 28 -7.72 -7.47 11.14
C ALA A 28 -6.61 -7.04 12.10
N PRO A 29 -5.30 -7.29 11.86
CA PRO A 29 -4.27 -6.77 12.76
C PRO A 29 -4.49 -5.27 12.80
N VAL A 30 -5.11 -4.82 13.90
CA VAL A 30 -5.29 -3.42 14.22
C VAL A 30 -3.89 -3.01 14.59
N ARG A 31 -3.10 -2.77 13.54
CA ARG A 31 -2.21 -1.65 13.54
C ARG A 31 -3.11 -0.49 13.94
N SER A 32 -3.07 -0.21 15.25
CA SER A 32 -3.84 0.83 15.92
C SER A 32 -3.79 2.08 15.06
N LEU A 33 -4.82 2.93 15.12
CA LEU A 33 -4.77 4.25 14.49
C LEU A 33 -3.37 4.87 14.67
N THR A 34 -2.72 4.68 15.82
CA THR A 34 -1.32 5.05 16.05
C THR A 34 -0.37 4.71 14.88
N THR A 35 -0.34 3.49 14.36
CA THR A 35 0.58 3.09 13.29
C THR A 35 0.28 3.67 11.90
N LEU A 36 -0.96 4.10 11.65
CA LEU A 36 -1.32 4.81 10.42
C LEU A 36 -1.03 6.33 10.54
N TRP A 37 -1.04 6.85 11.77
CA TRP A 37 -0.91 8.27 12.06
C TRP A 37 0.54 8.68 12.40
N LEU A 38 1.35 7.79 12.98
CA LEU A 38 2.70 8.09 13.44
C LEU A 38 3.69 8.59 12.36
N PRO A 39 3.79 7.98 11.16
CA PRO A 39 4.84 8.40 10.23
C PRO A 39 4.61 9.80 9.67
N GLY A 40 3.37 10.16 9.33
CA GLY A 40 3.05 11.49 8.79
C GLY A 40 3.26 12.61 9.82
N GLY A 41 2.75 12.43 11.05
CA GLY A 41 2.92 13.39 12.12
C GLY A 41 4.38 13.60 12.52
N LEU A 42 5.20 12.53 12.55
CA LEU A 42 6.63 12.63 12.83
C LEU A 42 7.38 13.40 11.74
N LEU A 43 7.06 13.18 10.46
CA LEU A 43 7.68 13.91 9.34
C LEU A 43 7.39 15.41 9.42
N ILE A 44 6.14 15.79 9.72
CA ILE A 44 5.74 17.19 9.87
C ILE A 44 6.37 17.81 11.11
N LEU A 45 6.38 17.12 12.24
CA LEU A 45 7.02 17.62 13.46
C LEU A 45 8.52 17.85 13.24
N ALA A 46 9.20 16.89 12.59
CA ALA A 46 10.60 17.00 12.25
C ALA A 46 10.86 18.19 11.30
N SER A 47 10.00 18.42 10.30
CA SER A 47 10.17 19.54 9.37
C SER A 47 9.94 20.91 10.03
N LEU A 48 8.97 21.02 10.94
CA LEU A 48 8.72 22.25 11.72
C LEU A 48 9.91 22.61 12.63
N ILE A 49 10.60 21.60 13.18
CA ILE A 49 11.81 21.80 13.99
C ILE A 49 13.00 22.13 13.08
N LEU A 50 13.26 21.31 12.06
CA LEU A 50 14.46 21.41 11.24
C LEU A 50 14.50 22.69 10.38
N PHE A 51 13.36 23.08 9.79
CA PHE A 51 13.28 24.21 8.87
C PHE A 51 12.96 25.55 9.55
N ARG A 52 13.11 25.61 10.87
CA ARG A 52 13.01 26.88 11.59
C ARG A 52 14.16 27.82 11.17
N PRO A 53 13.90 29.12 10.96
CA PRO A 53 14.93 30.06 10.56
C PRO A 53 16.08 30.08 11.57
N GLY A 54 17.32 30.03 11.08
CA GLY A 54 18.54 30.10 11.90
C GLY A 54 18.99 28.79 12.56
N ILE A 55 18.30 27.65 12.35
CA ILE A 55 18.74 26.36 12.91
C ILE A 55 19.79 25.66 12.04
N LEU A 56 19.60 25.67 10.72
CA LEU A 56 20.47 24.94 9.80
C LEU A 56 21.69 25.79 9.39
N PRO A 57 22.91 25.21 9.42
CA PRO A 57 24.12 25.89 8.94
C PRO A 57 24.03 26.29 7.46
N ASP A 58 24.72 27.36 7.06
CA ASP A 58 24.72 27.83 5.67
C ASP A 58 25.22 26.77 4.67
N ALA A 59 26.11 25.89 5.13
CA ALA A 59 26.63 24.78 4.34
C ALA A 59 25.54 23.82 3.80
N VAL A 60 24.38 23.72 4.47
CA VAL A 60 23.29 22.83 4.03
C VAL A 60 22.21 23.51 3.19
N GLN A 61 22.25 24.84 3.05
CA GLN A 61 21.23 25.62 2.35
C GLN A 61 21.00 25.19 0.88
N PRO A 62 22.02 24.83 0.09
CA PRO A 62 21.80 24.33 -1.27
C PRO A 62 20.92 23.07 -1.30
N TYR A 63 21.09 22.17 -0.33
CA TYR A 63 20.28 20.96 -0.23
C TYR A 63 18.85 21.25 0.25
N VAL A 64 18.69 22.22 1.16
CA VAL A 64 17.36 22.69 1.61
C VAL A 64 16.58 23.31 0.44
N GLN A 65 17.24 24.09 -0.42
CA GLN A 65 16.61 24.65 -1.62
C GLN A 65 16.26 23.58 -2.66
N ALA A 66 17.08 22.53 -2.79
CA ALA A 66 16.82 21.41 -3.69
C ALA A 66 15.70 20.47 -3.20
N TYR A 67 15.43 20.41 -1.89
CA TYR A 67 14.52 19.46 -1.26
C TYR A 67 13.12 19.42 -1.89
N PRO A 68 12.40 20.55 -2.09
CA PRO A 68 11.07 20.52 -2.71
C PRO A 68 11.06 19.92 -4.11
N TYR A 69 12.04 20.29 -4.94
CA TYR A 69 12.15 19.78 -6.31
C TYR A 69 12.43 18.28 -6.34
N ALA A 70 13.29 17.79 -5.44
CA ALA A 70 13.57 16.38 -5.30
C ALA A 70 12.32 15.59 -4.88
N VAL A 71 11.60 16.05 -3.85
CA VAL A 71 10.39 15.37 -3.37
C VAL A 71 9.30 15.34 -4.45
N PHE A 72 8.99 16.48 -5.07
CA PHE A 72 7.93 16.52 -6.08
C PHE A 72 8.33 15.77 -7.35
N GLY A 73 9.57 15.89 -7.82
CA GLY A 73 10.07 15.18 -9.00
C GLY A 73 10.02 13.67 -8.81
N VAL A 74 10.64 13.16 -7.73
CA VAL A 74 10.63 11.71 -7.41
C VAL A 74 9.21 11.22 -7.16
N GLY A 75 8.41 11.98 -6.42
CA GLY A 75 7.04 11.60 -6.09
C GLY A 75 6.14 11.50 -7.31
N VAL A 76 6.25 12.43 -8.27
CA VAL A 76 5.48 12.39 -9.53
C VAL A 76 5.89 11.19 -10.37
N VAL A 77 7.19 10.92 -10.51
CA VAL A 77 7.71 9.76 -11.24
C VAL A 77 7.23 8.45 -10.60
N MET A 78 7.34 8.31 -9.28
CA MET A 78 6.84 7.13 -8.57
C MET A 78 5.33 6.98 -8.70
N GLY A 79 4.56 8.05 -8.49
CA GLY A 79 3.10 8.01 -8.61
C GLY A 79 2.65 7.60 -10.01
N TRP A 80 3.34 8.07 -11.05
CA TRP A 80 3.11 7.63 -12.43
C TRP A 80 3.46 6.16 -12.63
N TYR A 81 4.65 5.73 -12.20
CA TYR A 81 5.12 4.35 -12.34
C TYR A 81 4.18 3.33 -11.68
N PHE A 82 3.64 3.66 -10.49
CA PHE A 82 2.70 2.80 -9.76
C PHE A 82 1.22 3.00 -10.16
N ASN A 83 0.93 3.77 -11.23
CA ASN A 83 -0.42 4.09 -11.69
C ASN A 83 -1.34 4.70 -10.60
N ARG A 84 -0.77 5.50 -9.68
CA ARG A 84 -1.48 6.19 -8.61
C ARG A 84 -1.71 7.66 -8.96
N SER A 85 -2.65 7.87 -9.89
CA SER A 85 -2.97 9.18 -10.47
C SER A 85 -3.35 10.23 -9.43
N ARG A 86 -4.08 9.85 -8.36
CA ARG A 86 -4.51 10.79 -7.31
C ARG A 86 -3.33 11.45 -6.63
N ILE A 87 -2.29 10.66 -6.32
CA ILE A 87 -1.07 11.13 -5.67
C ILE A 87 -0.31 12.07 -6.60
N VAL A 88 -0.21 11.75 -7.89
CA VAL A 88 0.45 12.63 -8.87
C VAL A 88 -0.23 13.99 -8.95
N PHE A 89 -1.57 14.04 -9.04
CA PHE A 89 -2.29 15.33 -9.08
C PHE A 89 -2.12 16.13 -7.79
N ALA A 90 -2.14 15.47 -6.63
CA ALA A 90 -1.89 16.12 -5.35
C ALA A 90 -0.47 16.71 -5.26
N LEU A 91 0.54 15.96 -5.71
CA LEU A 91 1.93 16.42 -5.76
C LEU A 91 2.12 17.58 -6.72
N VAL A 92 1.47 17.55 -7.89
CA VAL A 92 1.52 18.67 -8.85
C VAL A 92 0.90 19.92 -8.24
N VAL A 93 -0.27 19.82 -7.60
CA VAL A 93 -0.91 20.99 -6.96
C VAL A 93 -0.07 21.52 -5.80
N LEU A 94 0.52 20.65 -4.97
CA LEU A 94 1.45 21.07 -3.91
C LEU A 94 2.70 21.76 -4.47
N ALA A 95 3.26 21.24 -5.57
CA ALA A 95 4.42 21.83 -6.24
C ALA A 95 4.10 23.21 -6.82
N LEU A 96 2.96 23.34 -7.51
CA LEU A 96 2.49 24.62 -8.05
C LEU A 96 2.26 25.63 -6.94
N ALA A 97 1.65 25.23 -5.82
CA ALA A 97 1.50 26.08 -4.64
C ALA A 97 2.86 26.50 -4.04
N GLY A 98 3.81 25.56 -3.95
CA GLY A 98 5.16 25.83 -3.46
C GLY A 98 5.98 26.78 -4.35
N LEU A 99 5.68 26.81 -5.65
CA LEU A 99 6.24 27.79 -6.60
C LEU A 99 5.50 29.13 -6.54
N ALA A 100 4.18 29.14 -6.33
CA ALA A 100 3.38 30.36 -6.31
C ALA A 100 3.58 31.18 -5.03
N LEU A 101 3.60 30.54 -3.85
CA LEU A 101 3.61 31.23 -2.56
C LEU A 101 4.83 32.14 -2.33
N PRO A 102 6.07 31.77 -2.69
CA PRO A 102 7.21 32.69 -2.57
C PRO A 102 7.07 33.96 -3.42
N ARG A 103 6.35 33.87 -4.56
CA ARG A 103 6.05 35.03 -5.41
C ARG A 103 4.93 35.90 -4.83
N ALA A 104 4.08 35.32 -3.98
CA ALA A 104 2.95 35.96 -3.32
C ALA A 104 3.34 36.74 -2.05
N GLY A 105 4.62 36.75 -1.64
CA GLY A 105 5.06 37.45 -0.44
C GLY A 105 6.34 36.88 0.14
N GLY A 106 7.48 37.18 -0.51
CA GLY A 106 8.79 37.05 0.11
C GLY A 106 8.94 38.09 1.22
N ASP A 107 9.22 37.62 2.43
CA ASP A 107 9.35 38.35 3.70
C ASP A 107 8.13 39.18 4.16
N HIS A 108 7.47 38.61 5.18
CA HIS A 108 6.64 39.28 6.18
C HIS A 108 5.42 40.06 5.67
N LEU A 109 4.30 39.36 5.43
CA LEU A 109 2.87 39.75 5.65
C LEU A 109 2.34 41.15 5.26
N ALA A 110 3.16 42.08 4.78
CA ALA A 110 2.81 43.37 4.21
C ALA A 110 2.56 43.16 2.72
N VAL A 111 1.58 42.31 2.43
CA VAL A 111 1.26 41.93 1.06
C VAL A 111 0.09 42.81 0.60
N GLU A 112 0.42 43.87 -0.13
CA GLU A 112 -0.57 44.72 -0.82
C GLU A 112 -0.74 44.26 -2.29
N GLY A 113 -1.94 44.46 -2.84
CA GLY A 113 -2.25 44.22 -4.26
C GLY A 113 -2.19 42.74 -4.70
N THR A 114 -1.58 42.51 -5.87
CA THR A 114 -1.54 41.24 -6.61
C THR A 114 -1.07 40.04 -5.80
N SER A 115 -0.06 40.24 -4.96
CA SER A 115 0.55 39.18 -4.16
C SER A 115 -0.43 38.63 -3.11
N ARG A 116 -1.35 39.47 -2.60
CA ARG A 116 -2.38 39.07 -1.63
C ARG A 116 -3.44 38.21 -2.31
N ALA A 117 -3.88 38.61 -3.50
CA ALA A 117 -4.84 37.83 -4.28
C ALA A 117 -4.32 36.41 -4.58
N LEU A 118 -3.04 36.28 -4.93
CA LEU A 118 -2.41 34.97 -5.15
C LEU A 118 -2.41 34.11 -3.89
N PHE A 119 -2.03 34.69 -2.74
CA PHE A 119 -2.04 33.97 -1.45
C PHE A 119 -3.45 33.48 -1.09
N LEU A 120 -4.46 34.36 -1.20
CA LEU A 120 -5.87 34.03 -0.90
C LEU A 120 -6.39 32.91 -1.80
N ALA A 121 -6.09 32.97 -3.09
CA ALA A 121 -6.48 31.95 -4.06
C ALA A 121 -5.85 30.59 -3.75
N VAL A 122 -4.54 30.55 -3.46
CA VAL A 122 -3.85 29.31 -3.08
C VAL A 122 -4.41 28.75 -1.77
N ALA A 123 -4.63 29.61 -0.76
CA ALA A 123 -5.16 29.20 0.54
C ALA A 123 -6.58 28.60 0.46
N ALA A 124 -7.41 29.08 -0.47
CA ALA A 124 -8.74 28.52 -0.70
C ALA A 124 -8.74 27.26 -1.59
N LEU A 125 -7.98 27.27 -2.69
CA LEU A 125 -7.99 26.17 -3.68
C LEU A 125 -7.25 24.93 -3.21
N LEU A 126 -6.16 25.08 -2.44
CA LEU A 126 -5.32 23.97 -2.01
C LEU A 126 -6.07 22.90 -1.19
N PRO A 127 -6.81 23.22 -0.11
CA PRO A 127 -7.56 22.21 0.65
C PRO A 127 -8.66 21.56 -0.20
N LEU A 128 -9.33 22.31 -1.07
CA LEU A 128 -10.38 21.81 -1.95
C LEU A 128 -9.84 20.83 -2.99
N ASN A 129 -8.69 21.12 -3.59
CA ASN A 129 -8.03 20.22 -4.55
C ASN A 129 -7.57 18.93 -3.88
N LEU A 130 -6.95 19.01 -2.69
CA LEU A 130 -6.53 17.81 -1.93
C LEU A 130 -7.73 16.93 -1.56
N ALA A 131 -8.81 17.52 -1.04
CA ALA A 131 -10.05 16.80 -0.72
C ALA A 131 -10.68 16.20 -1.98
N GLY A 132 -10.76 16.98 -3.06
CA GLY A 132 -11.26 16.55 -4.36
C GLY A 132 -10.52 15.31 -4.86
N PHE A 133 -9.19 15.38 -4.98
CA PHE A 133 -8.38 14.27 -5.47
C PHE A 133 -8.43 13.02 -4.59
N ALA A 134 -8.56 13.16 -3.27
CA ALA A 134 -8.76 12.03 -2.38
C ALA A 134 -10.06 11.25 -2.69
N THR A 135 -11.11 11.94 -3.15
CA THR A 135 -12.41 11.31 -3.45
C THR A 135 -12.50 10.67 -4.84
N LEU A 136 -11.63 11.06 -5.77
CA LEU A 136 -11.66 10.57 -7.14
C LEU A 136 -11.42 9.06 -7.21
N LYS A 137 -11.86 8.43 -8.30
CA LYS A 137 -11.47 7.04 -8.63
C LYS A 137 -10.08 7.03 -9.26
N GLU A 138 -9.30 5.97 -8.98
CA GLU A 138 -8.01 5.77 -9.66
C GLU A 138 -8.28 5.49 -11.14
N ARG A 139 -7.64 6.25 -12.01
CA ARG A 139 -7.68 6.10 -13.47
C ARG A 139 -6.30 6.47 -14.01
N GLY A 140 -5.88 5.90 -15.14
CA GLY A 140 -4.57 6.24 -15.72
C GLY A 140 -4.45 7.73 -16.02
N LEU A 141 -3.23 8.28 -15.90
CA LEU A 141 -2.94 9.70 -16.14
C LEU A 141 -3.28 10.14 -17.57
N PHE A 142 -3.02 9.27 -18.55
CA PHE A 142 -3.28 9.53 -19.98
C PHE A 142 -4.68 9.08 -20.43
N THR A 143 -5.58 8.79 -19.51
CA THR A 143 -7.00 8.57 -19.86
C THR A 143 -7.70 9.91 -20.06
N ALA A 144 -8.83 9.94 -20.78
CA ALA A 144 -9.63 11.16 -20.95
C ALA A 144 -9.98 11.83 -19.61
N SER A 145 -10.20 11.02 -18.56
CA SER A 145 -10.43 11.53 -17.20
C SER A 145 -9.19 12.05 -16.50
N GLY A 146 -7.99 11.56 -16.84
CA GLY A 146 -6.73 12.09 -16.32
C GLY A 146 -6.37 13.41 -16.98
N VAL A 147 -6.53 13.49 -18.31
CA VAL A 147 -6.33 14.72 -19.09
C VAL A 147 -7.30 15.81 -18.64
N SER A 148 -8.58 15.48 -18.40
CA SER A 148 -9.54 16.47 -17.91
C SER A 148 -9.19 17.03 -16.52
N ARG A 149 -8.53 16.24 -15.66
CA ARG A 149 -8.06 16.70 -14.34
C ARG A 149 -6.85 17.62 -14.46
N LEU A 150 -5.90 17.31 -15.36
CA LEU A 150 -4.80 18.22 -15.67
C LEU A 150 -5.31 19.53 -16.26
N ALA A 151 -6.26 19.45 -17.18
CA ALA A 151 -6.92 20.61 -17.75
C ALA A 151 -7.60 21.43 -16.64
N ALA A 152 -8.32 20.79 -15.71
CA ALA A 152 -8.93 21.50 -14.58
C ALA A 152 -7.91 22.23 -13.70
N ILE A 153 -6.77 21.60 -13.38
CA ILE A 153 -5.68 22.25 -12.62
C ILE A 153 -5.12 23.44 -13.41
N ALA A 154 -4.86 23.26 -14.71
CA ALA A 154 -4.35 24.32 -15.58
C ALA A 154 -5.35 25.49 -15.70
N THR A 155 -6.65 25.19 -15.81
CA THR A 155 -7.72 26.19 -15.85
C THR A 155 -7.81 26.96 -14.53
N GLN A 156 -7.71 26.30 -13.38
CA GLN A 156 -7.65 26.99 -12.09
C GLN A 156 -6.44 27.93 -12.00
N PHE A 157 -5.27 27.46 -12.41
CA PHE A 157 -4.06 28.28 -12.42
C PHE A 157 -4.18 29.48 -13.36
N LEU A 158 -4.68 29.27 -14.58
CA LEU A 158 -4.93 30.33 -15.55
C LEU A 158 -5.97 31.32 -15.04
N ALA A 159 -7.05 30.86 -14.39
CA ALA A 159 -8.05 31.73 -13.80
C ALA A 159 -7.43 32.65 -12.74
N VAL A 160 -6.56 32.12 -11.87
CA VAL A 160 -5.85 32.92 -10.87
C VAL A 160 -4.86 33.91 -11.52
N ASP A 161 -4.13 33.50 -12.55
CA ASP A 161 -3.23 34.40 -13.29
C ASP A 161 -3.99 35.52 -14.01
N LEU A 162 -5.16 35.22 -14.59
CA LEU A 162 -6.00 36.20 -15.28
C LEU A 162 -6.63 37.20 -14.30
N THR A 163 -7.14 36.76 -13.15
CA THR A 163 -7.68 37.69 -12.14
C THR A 163 -6.61 38.66 -11.62
N ILE A 164 -5.37 38.17 -11.51
CA ILE A 164 -4.20 38.97 -11.16
C ILE A 164 -3.87 39.99 -12.25
N ARG A 165 -3.74 39.56 -13.51
CA ARG A 165 -3.30 40.43 -14.62
C ARG A 165 -4.31 41.49 -15.00
N TRP A 166 -5.59 41.21 -14.85
CA TRP A 166 -6.65 42.16 -15.20
C TRP A 166 -6.98 43.11 -14.05
N GLU A 167 -6.24 43.07 -12.92
CA GLU A 167 -6.52 43.89 -11.73
C GLU A 167 -8.01 43.85 -11.33
N TRP A 168 -8.64 42.68 -11.46
CA TRP A 168 -9.99 42.50 -10.96
C TRP A 168 -9.90 42.57 -9.44
N ASN A 169 -10.23 43.72 -8.87
CA ASN A 169 -10.15 43.91 -7.42
C ASN A 169 -11.27 43.16 -6.66
N THR A 170 -12.36 42.83 -7.34
CA THR A 170 -13.56 42.23 -6.75
C THR A 170 -13.40 40.79 -6.18
N PRO A 171 -12.65 39.84 -6.77
CA PRO A 171 -12.63 38.46 -6.28
C PRO A 171 -11.84 38.28 -4.98
N HIS A 172 -10.81 39.09 -4.74
CA HIS A 172 -9.99 38.97 -3.53
C HIS A 172 -10.68 39.60 -2.31
N GLU A 173 -11.54 40.60 -2.50
CA GLU A 173 -12.41 41.15 -1.46
C GLU A 173 -13.41 40.10 -0.94
N TRP A 174 -14.01 39.30 -1.83
CA TRP A 174 -14.94 38.24 -1.44
C TRP A 174 -14.25 37.13 -0.63
N LEU A 175 -13.02 36.76 -1.03
CA LEU A 175 -12.23 35.77 -0.30
C LEU A 175 -11.73 36.28 1.06
N ALA A 176 -11.55 37.59 1.20
CA ALA A 176 -11.11 38.25 2.42
C ALA A 176 -12.25 38.72 3.33
N TYR A 177 -13.52 38.57 2.90
CA TYR A 177 -14.67 39.08 3.64
C TYR A 177 -14.82 38.36 5.00
N PRO A 178 -14.82 39.09 6.13
CA PRO A 178 -15.02 38.51 7.45
C PRO A 178 -16.50 38.10 7.61
N LEU A 179 -16.75 36.81 7.73
CA LEU A 179 -18.07 36.22 7.97
C LEU A 179 -18.48 36.26 9.45
N VAL A 180 -17.51 36.28 10.37
CA VAL A 180 -17.68 36.22 11.83
C VAL A 180 -16.72 37.20 12.52
N ASP A 181 -17.07 37.66 13.73
CA ASP A 181 -16.26 38.58 14.55
C ASP A 181 -14.79 38.18 14.67
N VAL A 182 -13.93 39.19 14.55
CA VAL A 182 -12.48 39.11 14.28
C VAL A 182 -11.68 38.39 15.38
N TRP A 183 -12.19 38.32 16.62
CA TRP A 183 -11.46 37.76 17.77
C TRP A 183 -11.14 36.26 17.59
N LEU A 184 -12.02 35.50 16.94
CA LEU A 184 -11.83 34.07 16.68
C LEU A 184 -10.80 33.77 15.58
N THR A 185 -10.42 34.75 14.76
CA THR A 185 -9.48 34.57 13.64
C THR A 185 -8.18 35.37 13.74
N ALA A 186 -8.01 36.17 14.80
CA ALA A 186 -6.78 36.94 15.03
C ALA A 186 -5.52 36.07 15.17
N TRP A 187 -5.67 34.78 15.47
CA TRP A 187 -4.54 33.85 15.64
C TRP A 187 -3.97 33.34 14.29
N THR A 188 -4.65 33.57 13.16
CA THR A 188 -4.22 33.03 11.86
C THR A 188 -4.09 34.14 10.79
N PRO A 189 -3.10 34.06 9.89
CA PRO A 189 -3.05 34.94 8.72
C PRO A 189 -4.07 34.56 7.63
N LEU A 190 -4.80 33.46 7.83
CA LEU A 190 -5.71 32.90 6.83
C LEU A 190 -7.12 33.53 6.91
N PRO A 191 -7.75 33.82 5.76
CA PRO A 191 -9.15 34.21 5.72
C PRO A 191 -10.08 33.13 6.24
N GLN A 192 -11.25 33.55 6.73
CA GLN A 192 -12.29 32.65 7.22
C GLN A 192 -12.78 31.67 6.15
N VAL A 193 -12.88 32.09 4.89
CA VAL A 193 -13.26 31.22 3.77
C VAL A 193 -12.23 30.08 3.58
N SER A 194 -10.93 30.39 3.64
CA SER A 194 -9.88 29.39 3.54
C SER A 194 -9.89 28.45 4.74
N LEU A 195 -10.07 28.96 5.96
CA LEU A 195 -10.20 28.12 7.16
C LEU A 195 -11.41 27.17 7.07
N ALA A 196 -12.55 27.66 6.58
CA ALA A 196 -13.73 26.83 6.36
C ALA A 196 -13.46 25.73 5.33
N ALA A 197 -12.75 26.05 4.23
CA ALA A 197 -12.34 25.07 3.23
C ALA A 197 -11.40 24.00 3.82
N PHE A 198 -10.42 24.39 4.64
CA PHE A 198 -9.56 23.46 5.38
C PHE A 198 -10.35 22.59 6.36
N GLY A 199 -11.30 23.18 7.11
CA GLY A 199 -12.16 22.46 8.04
C GLY A 199 -13.03 21.41 7.35
N LEU A 200 -13.69 21.79 6.25
CA LEU A 200 -14.50 20.87 5.44
C LEU A 200 -13.65 19.75 4.84
N ALA A 201 -12.49 20.08 4.27
CA ALA A 201 -11.54 19.11 3.75
C ALA A 201 -11.06 18.14 4.85
N ALA A 202 -10.74 18.65 6.04
CA ALA A 202 -10.31 17.84 7.18
C ALA A 202 -11.40 16.87 7.63
N VAL A 203 -12.65 17.34 7.80
CA VAL A 203 -13.79 16.47 8.17
C VAL A 203 -13.97 15.34 7.15
N LEU A 204 -13.94 15.68 5.85
CA LEU A 204 -14.06 14.71 4.78
C LEU A 204 -12.92 13.67 4.81
N LEU A 205 -11.67 14.11 4.94
CA LEU A 205 -10.50 13.22 4.93
C LEU A 205 -10.42 12.36 6.20
N VAL A 206 -10.76 12.91 7.37
CA VAL A 206 -10.85 12.15 8.62
C VAL A 206 -11.95 11.09 8.53
N ALA A 207 -13.15 11.45 8.06
CA ALA A 207 -14.23 10.50 7.86
C ALA A 207 -13.80 9.36 6.93
N ARG A 208 -13.13 9.68 5.82
CA ARG A 208 -12.59 8.67 4.88
C ARG A 208 -11.53 7.79 5.52
N CYS A 209 -10.58 8.37 6.25
CA CYS A 209 -9.52 7.63 6.93
C CYS A 209 -10.11 6.64 7.95
N VAL A 210 -11.11 7.06 8.72
CA VAL A 210 -11.80 6.22 9.71
C VAL A 210 -12.62 5.11 9.04
N LEU A 211 -13.34 5.43 7.96
CA LEU A 211 -14.25 4.50 7.28
C LEU A 211 -13.52 3.49 6.38
N ARG A 212 -12.49 3.94 5.63
CA ARG A 212 -11.80 3.11 4.63
C ARG A 212 -10.49 2.50 5.13
N ARG A 213 -9.83 3.14 6.11
CA ARG A 213 -8.54 2.71 6.66
C ARG A 213 -7.45 2.51 5.59
N ASP A 214 -7.52 3.27 4.50
CA ASP A 214 -6.55 3.25 3.40
C ASP A 214 -5.36 4.18 3.74
N PRO A 215 -4.10 3.71 3.64
CA PRO A 215 -2.92 4.56 3.82
C PRO A 215 -2.88 5.78 2.91
N ILE A 216 -3.45 5.69 1.70
CA ILE A 216 -3.49 6.83 0.77
C ILE A 216 -4.35 7.96 1.36
N ASP A 217 -5.54 7.65 1.89
CA ASP A 217 -6.42 8.67 2.51
C ASP A 217 -5.72 9.33 3.73
N ALA A 218 -4.92 8.57 4.50
CA ALA A 218 -4.10 9.13 5.58
C ALA A 218 -2.99 10.05 5.07
N GLY A 219 -2.32 9.70 3.96
CA GLY A 219 -1.34 10.57 3.30
C GLY A 219 -1.94 11.91 2.85
N PHE A 220 -3.16 11.91 2.30
CA PHE A 220 -3.88 13.14 1.95
C PHE A 220 -4.21 14.00 3.17
N LEU A 221 -4.61 13.38 4.28
CA LEU A 221 -4.86 14.10 5.53
C LEU A 221 -3.59 14.79 6.04
N TRP A 222 -2.46 14.10 6.02
CA TRP A 222 -1.18 14.69 6.43
C TRP A 222 -0.68 15.76 5.47
N ALA A 223 -0.90 15.60 4.16
CA ALA A 223 -0.63 16.66 3.19
C ALA A 223 -1.48 17.93 3.45
N LEU A 224 -2.74 17.76 3.88
CA LEU A 224 -3.61 18.87 4.30
C LEU A 224 -3.08 19.56 5.56
N VAL A 225 -2.65 18.80 6.57
CA VAL A 225 -2.05 19.35 7.79
C VAL A 225 -0.75 20.11 7.47
N SER A 226 0.09 19.53 6.62
CA SER A 226 1.36 20.13 6.20
C SER A 226 1.15 21.41 5.39
N SER A 227 0.11 21.47 4.54
CA SER A 227 -0.21 22.68 3.79
C SER A 227 -0.80 23.79 4.67
N LEU A 228 -1.61 23.45 5.67
CA LEU A 228 -2.05 24.41 6.68
C LEU A 228 -0.86 24.98 7.47
N ALA A 229 0.06 24.11 7.90
CA ALA A 229 1.28 24.50 8.58
C ALA A 229 2.19 25.37 7.69
N ALA A 230 2.28 25.07 6.39
CA ALA A 230 3.01 25.88 5.43
C ALA A 230 2.47 27.31 5.33
N LEU A 231 1.15 27.46 5.23
CA LEU A 231 0.50 28.78 5.10
C LEU A 231 0.56 29.59 6.40
N GLN A 232 0.35 28.93 7.56
CA GLN A 232 0.52 29.60 8.85
C GLN A 232 1.98 29.96 9.07
N GLY A 233 2.91 29.09 8.67
CA GLY A 233 4.35 29.22 8.78
C GLY A 233 4.96 30.50 8.26
N ILE A 234 4.35 31.07 7.22
CA ILE A 234 4.79 32.31 6.59
C ILE A 234 4.90 33.46 7.61
N ARG A 235 4.02 33.49 8.63
CA ARG A 235 4.07 34.49 9.70
C ARG A 235 5.31 34.41 10.60
N TRP A 236 5.91 33.22 10.67
CA TRP A 236 7.07 32.93 11.51
C TRP A 236 8.35 32.81 10.68
N GLY A 237 8.30 33.19 9.40
CA GLY A 237 9.45 33.13 8.48
C GLY A 237 9.75 31.73 7.93
N TRP A 238 8.86 30.75 8.09
CA TRP A 238 9.04 29.45 7.44
C TRP A 238 8.85 29.55 5.94
N ALA A 239 9.75 28.93 5.17
CA ALA A 239 9.58 28.79 3.74
C ALA A 239 8.43 27.80 3.44
N PRO A 240 7.30 28.25 2.86
CA PRO A 240 6.13 27.40 2.67
C PRO A 240 6.42 26.21 1.72
N SER A 241 7.34 26.37 0.78
CA SER A 241 7.76 25.32 -0.15
C SER A 241 8.32 24.09 0.56
N LEU A 242 9.04 24.24 1.68
CA LEU A 242 9.62 23.14 2.46
C LEU A 242 8.53 22.33 3.17
N LEU A 243 7.55 23.00 3.77
CA LEU A 243 6.44 22.34 4.45
C LEU A 243 5.46 21.70 3.45
N LEU A 244 5.23 22.31 2.29
CA LEU A 244 4.46 21.67 1.21
C LEU A 244 5.16 20.44 0.66
N ALA A 245 6.49 20.49 0.48
CA ALA A 245 7.29 19.32 0.11
C ALA A 245 7.21 18.23 1.18
N THR A 246 7.19 18.58 2.46
CA THR A 246 6.95 17.59 3.54
C THR A 246 5.59 16.91 3.38
N GLY A 247 4.54 17.65 3.01
CA GLY A 247 3.24 17.08 2.65
C GLY A 247 3.35 16.12 1.46
N GLY A 248 4.14 16.46 0.45
CA GLY A 248 4.48 15.56 -0.65
C GLY A 248 5.17 14.28 -0.18
N LEU A 249 6.11 14.38 0.76
CA LEU A 249 6.79 13.22 1.34
C LEU A 249 5.82 12.30 2.10
N THR A 250 4.81 12.85 2.79
CA THR A 250 3.78 12.01 3.43
C THR A 250 2.93 11.24 2.42
N LEU A 251 2.67 11.81 1.23
CA LEU A 251 2.00 11.10 0.14
C LEU A 251 2.88 9.99 -0.46
N ILE A 252 4.17 10.24 -0.61
CA ILE A 252 5.14 9.23 -1.08
C ILE A 252 5.23 8.09 -0.05
N TRP A 253 5.27 8.40 1.24
CA TRP A 253 5.24 7.39 2.29
C TRP A 253 3.98 6.52 2.21
N ALA A 254 2.81 7.14 2.05
CA ALA A 254 1.55 6.43 1.87
C ALA A 254 1.56 5.52 0.62
N LEU A 255 2.17 5.99 -0.49
CA LEU A 255 2.37 5.18 -1.70
C LEU A 255 3.24 3.94 -1.42
N LEU A 256 4.36 4.13 -0.74
CA LEU A 256 5.28 3.03 -0.39
C LEU A 256 4.59 2.03 0.56
N GLU A 257 3.86 2.52 1.56
CA GLU A 257 3.14 1.65 2.50
C GLU A 257 2.06 0.82 1.79
N THR A 258 1.25 1.43 0.93
CA THR A 258 0.22 0.70 0.16
C THR A 258 0.86 -0.34 -0.76
N THR A 259 1.97 0.01 -1.43
CA THR A 259 2.70 -0.91 -2.30
C THR A 259 3.29 -2.08 -1.52
N TYR A 260 3.86 -1.81 -0.35
CA TYR A 260 4.35 -2.84 0.56
C TYR A 260 3.21 -3.76 1.01
N ARG A 261 2.05 -3.20 1.40
CA ARG A 261 0.89 -4.01 1.83
C ARG A 261 0.40 -4.95 0.73
N MET A 262 0.21 -4.46 -0.49
CA MET A 262 -0.22 -5.28 -1.63
C MET A 262 0.78 -6.40 -1.96
N ALA A 263 2.07 -6.19 -1.70
CA ALA A 263 3.10 -7.17 -1.99
C ALA A 263 3.26 -8.25 -0.91
N TYR A 264 3.00 -7.91 0.37
CA TYR A 264 3.32 -8.76 1.52
C TYR A 264 2.10 -9.34 2.23
N TYR A 265 0.90 -8.82 1.99
CA TYR A 265 -0.33 -9.26 2.64
C TYR A 265 -1.33 -9.80 1.62
N ASP A 266 -2.09 -10.79 2.06
CA ASP A 266 -3.21 -11.33 1.30
C ASP A 266 -4.48 -10.48 1.53
N GLU A 267 -5.10 -10.01 0.45
CA GLU A 267 -6.26 -9.09 0.52
C GLU A 267 -7.51 -9.76 1.09
N LEU A 268 -7.69 -11.07 0.88
CA LEU A 268 -8.89 -11.77 1.33
C LEU A 268 -8.88 -12.02 2.85
N THR A 269 -7.74 -12.48 3.37
CA THR A 269 -7.60 -12.93 4.76
C THR A 269 -6.94 -11.90 5.67
N GLY A 270 -6.21 -10.93 5.10
CA GLY A 270 -5.40 -9.96 5.86
C GLY A 270 -4.14 -10.56 6.48
N LEU A 271 -3.87 -11.86 6.28
CA LEU A 271 -2.65 -12.50 6.74
C LEU A 271 -1.45 -12.09 5.86
N PRO A 272 -0.22 -12.10 6.40
CA PRO A 272 0.96 -12.00 5.58
C PRO A 272 0.99 -13.15 4.55
N GLY A 273 1.26 -12.83 3.29
CA GLY A 273 1.28 -13.79 2.20
C GLY A 273 2.61 -14.55 2.10
N ARG A 274 2.73 -15.37 1.05
CA ARG A 274 3.91 -16.19 0.78
C ARG A 274 5.23 -15.42 0.75
N ARG A 275 5.25 -14.19 0.23
CA ARG A 275 6.47 -13.35 0.23
C ARG A 275 6.93 -12.99 1.64
N ALA A 276 5.99 -12.62 2.51
CA ALA A 276 6.28 -12.34 3.92
C ALA A 276 6.79 -13.58 4.66
N LEU A 277 6.24 -14.76 4.35
CA LEU A 277 6.73 -16.03 4.91
C LEU A 277 8.19 -16.28 4.53
N ASN A 278 8.53 -16.13 3.24
CA ASN A 278 9.89 -16.36 2.75
C ASN A 278 10.88 -15.42 3.46
N GLU A 279 10.53 -14.14 3.63
CA GLU A 279 11.36 -13.19 4.37
C GLU A 279 11.47 -13.54 5.87
N ALA A 280 10.38 -14.00 6.49
CA ALA A 280 10.39 -14.42 7.88
C ALA A 280 11.28 -15.65 8.10
N LEU A 281 11.27 -16.62 7.16
CA LEU A 281 12.12 -17.81 7.20
C LEU A 281 13.61 -17.47 7.12
N LEU A 282 13.99 -16.44 6.36
CA LEU A 282 15.39 -15.97 6.33
C LEU A 282 15.85 -15.38 7.68
N ARG A 283 14.91 -14.90 8.50
CA ARG A 283 15.20 -14.22 9.77
C ARG A 283 15.01 -15.10 11.01
N VAL A 284 14.41 -16.28 10.90
CA VAL A 284 13.91 -17.06 12.06
C VAL A 284 15.01 -17.80 12.86
N GLY A 285 16.27 -17.70 12.44
CA GLY A 285 17.40 -18.37 13.10
C GLY A 285 17.42 -19.88 12.87
N SER A 286 18.36 -20.60 13.48
CA SER A 286 18.60 -22.02 13.20
C SER A 286 17.60 -23.00 13.82
N ARG A 287 16.79 -22.55 14.80
CA ARG A 287 15.79 -23.39 15.47
C ARG A 287 14.40 -22.79 15.29
N TYR A 288 13.61 -23.44 14.46
CA TYR A 288 12.23 -23.07 14.20
C TYR A 288 11.41 -24.31 13.85
N ALA A 289 10.09 -24.19 13.97
CA ALA A 289 9.14 -25.17 13.48
C ALA A 289 8.17 -24.51 12.49
N VAL A 290 7.73 -25.27 11.50
CA VAL A 290 6.76 -24.84 10.51
C VAL A 290 5.60 -25.83 10.53
N ALA A 291 4.39 -25.33 10.70
CA ALA A 291 3.18 -26.11 10.52
C ALA A 291 2.52 -25.70 9.19
N MET A 292 2.29 -26.67 8.32
CA MET A 292 1.48 -26.50 7.11
C MET A 292 0.04 -26.88 7.45
N VAL A 293 -0.91 -26.05 7.01
CA VAL A 293 -2.33 -26.23 7.26
C VAL A 293 -3.05 -26.12 5.91
N ASP A 294 -3.85 -27.13 5.58
CA ASP A 294 -4.68 -27.15 4.38
C ASP A 294 -6.17 -27.22 4.77
N VAL A 295 -7.05 -26.62 3.96
CA VAL A 295 -8.50 -26.67 4.22
C VAL A 295 -9.10 -27.85 3.48
N ASP A 296 -9.39 -28.92 4.22
CA ASP A 296 -9.93 -30.16 3.66
C ASP A 296 -11.20 -29.93 2.83
N HIS A 297 -11.23 -30.53 1.64
CA HIS A 297 -12.37 -30.51 0.72
C HIS A 297 -12.82 -29.09 0.28
N PHE A 298 -11.94 -28.10 0.28
CA PHE A 298 -12.27 -26.72 -0.09
C PHE A 298 -12.90 -26.58 -1.48
N LYS A 299 -12.41 -27.35 -2.47
CA LYS A 299 -13.02 -27.38 -3.81
C LYS A 299 -14.50 -27.79 -3.77
N ARG A 300 -14.84 -28.83 -3.01
CA ARG A 300 -16.25 -29.29 -2.87
C ARG A 300 -17.13 -28.23 -2.20
N LEU A 301 -16.58 -27.49 -1.24
CA LEU A 301 -17.28 -26.37 -0.62
C LEU A 301 -17.64 -25.30 -1.67
N ASN A 302 -16.68 -24.91 -2.51
CA ASN A 302 -16.91 -23.95 -3.60
C ASN A 302 -17.91 -24.47 -4.62
N ASP A 303 -17.79 -25.74 -5.02
CA ASP A 303 -18.67 -26.36 -6.02
C ASP A 303 -20.13 -26.42 -5.54
N VAL A 304 -20.36 -26.59 -4.23
CA VAL A 304 -21.73 -26.72 -3.65
C VAL A 304 -22.33 -25.37 -3.26
N PHE A 305 -21.52 -24.46 -2.69
CA PHE A 305 -22.03 -23.23 -2.06
C PHE A 305 -21.54 -21.93 -2.74
N GLY A 306 -20.69 -22.03 -3.76
CA GLY A 306 -20.11 -20.90 -4.47
C GLY A 306 -18.90 -20.29 -3.79
N HIS A 307 -18.14 -19.52 -4.56
CA HIS A 307 -16.88 -18.91 -4.13
C HIS A 307 -17.04 -17.92 -2.97
N ASP A 308 -18.16 -17.20 -2.89
CA ASP A 308 -18.41 -16.25 -1.78
C ASP A 308 -18.44 -16.95 -0.41
N VAL A 309 -18.91 -18.20 -0.36
CA VAL A 309 -18.93 -19.02 0.86
C VAL A 309 -17.55 -19.61 1.13
N GLY A 310 -16.81 -20.02 0.10
CA GLY A 310 -15.39 -20.41 0.24
C GLY A 310 -14.53 -19.29 0.82
N ASP A 311 -14.70 -18.07 0.31
CA ASP A 311 -14.01 -16.89 0.81
C ASP A 311 -14.30 -16.62 2.29
N GLN A 312 -15.55 -16.84 2.73
CA GLN A 312 -15.90 -16.74 4.15
C GLN A 312 -15.23 -17.84 5.00
N ALA A 313 -15.13 -19.06 4.47
CA ALA A 313 -14.42 -20.14 5.14
C ALA A 313 -12.93 -19.83 5.30
N LEU A 314 -12.27 -19.34 4.24
CA LEU A 314 -10.85 -18.94 4.29
C LEU A 314 -10.61 -17.82 5.30
N ARG A 315 -11.48 -16.79 5.30
CA ARG A 315 -11.43 -15.73 6.31
C ARG A 315 -11.55 -16.32 7.72
N MET A 316 -12.49 -17.24 7.95
CA MET A 316 -12.68 -17.86 9.27
C MET A 316 -11.44 -18.62 9.72
N VAL A 317 -10.84 -19.43 8.84
CA VAL A 317 -9.60 -20.16 9.12
C VAL A 317 -8.48 -19.18 9.47
N ALA A 318 -8.30 -18.12 8.69
CA ALA A 318 -7.31 -17.08 8.95
C ALA A 318 -7.51 -16.40 10.32
N GLY A 319 -8.76 -16.11 10.70
CA GLY A 319 -9.10 -15.56 12.01
C GLY A 319 -8.73 -16.49 13.16
N ARG A 320 -8.95 -17.80 13.00
CA ARG A 320 -8.54 -18.82 13.99
C ARG A 320 -7.02 -18.91 14.10
N LEU A 321 -6.31 -18.93 12.98
CA LEU A 321 -4.85 -19.00 12.94
C LEU A 321 -4.20 -17.74 13.51
N SER A 322 -4.82 -16.57 13.33
CA SER A 322 -4.38 -15.30 13.93
C SER A 322 -4.44 -15.31 15.46
N GLY A 323 -5.30 -16.15 16.05
CA GLY A 323 -5.43 -16.32 17.50
C GLY A 323 -4.46 -17.34 18.11
N ILE A 324 -3.53 -17.92 17.33
CA ILE A 324 -2.56 -18.90 17.85
C ILE A 324 -1.67 -18.22 18.91
N THR A 325 -1.67 -18.79 20.11
CA THR A 325 -0.79 -18.39 21.21
C THR A 325 0.52 -19.19 21.15
N GLY A 326 1.56 -18.76 21.88
CA GLY A 326 2.86 -19.46 21.88
C GLY A 326 3.85 -19.01 20.81
N GLY A 327 3.67 -17.81 20.24
CA GLY A 327 4.65 -17.19 19.35
C GLY A 327 4.61 -17.66 17.88
N GLY A 328 3.61 -18.44 17.50
CA GLY A 328 3.35 -18.82 16.11
C GLY A 328 2.88 -17.61 15.29
N LYS A 329 3.48 -17.43 14.11
CA LYS A 329 3.09 -16.40 13.14
C LYS A 329 2.40 -17.07 11.94
N PRO A 330 1.11 -16.79 11.69
CA PRO A 330 0.39 -17.36 10.56
C PRO A 330 0.65 -16.57 9.26
N PHE A 331 0.63 -17.29 8.15
CA PHE A 331 0.82 -16.80 6.79
C PHE A 331 -0.15 -17.52 5.85
N ARG A 332 -0.62 -16.85 4.80
CA ARG A 332 -1.32 -17.52 3.70
C ARG A 332 -0.30 -17.92 2.63
N TYR A 333 -0.18 -19.22 2.37
CA TYR A 333 0.82 -19.76 1.45
C TYR A 333 0.27 -19.93 0.03
N GLY A 334 -0.98 -20.41 -0.08
CA GLY A 334 -1.65 -20.74 -1.33
C GLY A 334 -3.13 -20.36 -1.34
N GLY A 335 -3.89 -20.97 -2.27
CA GLY A 335 -5.33 -20.74 -2.42
C GLY A 335 -6.13 -21.12 -1.18
N GLU A 336 -5.89 -22.32 -0.66
CA GLU A 336 -6.49 -22.86 0.57
C GLU A 336 -5.46 -23.26 1.64
N GLU A 337 -4.19 -22.99 1.38
CA GLU A 337 -3.06 -23.39 2.22
C GLU A 337 -2.56 -22.25 3.11
N PHE A 338 -2.28 -22.56 4.37
CA PHE A 338 -1.72 -21.67 5.37
C PHE A 338 -0.45 -22.27 6.00
N VAL A 339 0.41 -21.39 6.50
CA VAL A 339 1.64 -21.78 7.21
C VAL A 339 1.68 -21.06 8.54
N VAL A 340 2.07 -21.76 9.61
CA VAL A 340 2.38 -21.15 10.91
C VAL A 340 3.86 -21.36 11.22
N LEU A 341 4.58 -20.25 11.40
CA LEU A 341 6.01 -20.24 11.72
C LEU A 341 6.20 -20.00 13.22
N PHE A 342 6.86 -20.94 13.90
CA PHE A 342 7.22 -20.83 15.31
C PHE A 342 8.72 -20.57 15.45
N ALA A 343 9.07 -19.40 15.97
CA ALA A 343 10.47 -19.04 16.21
C ALA A 343 10.96 -19.63 17.54
N ARG A 344 12.19 -20.17 17.57
CA ARG A 344 12.85 -20.66 18.79
C ARG A 344 12.13 -21.81 19.50
N VAL A 345 11.30 -22.56 18.79
CA VAL A 345 10.56 -23.73 19.31
C VAL A 345 11.20 -25.01 18.79
N SER A 346 11.39 -26.01 19.66
CA SER A 346 11.77 -27.36 19.25
C SER A 346 10.53 -28.11 18.73
N VAL A 347 10.70 -28.98 17.73
CA VAL A 347 9.60 -29.70 17.04
C VAL A 347 8.63 -30.41 18.01
N TYR A 348 9.11 -30.82 19.20
CA TYR A 348 8.31 -31.45 20.25
C TYR A 348 7.22 -30.56 20.86
N LEU A 349 7.42 -29.24 20.91
CA LEU A 349 6.45 -28.27 21.44
C LEU A 349 5.46 -27.76 20.37
N ALA A 350 5.78 -27.95 19.08
CA ALA A 350 4.92 -27.56 17.97
C ALA A 350 3.84 -28.62 17.63
N ARG A 351 3.91 -29.80 18.24
CA ARG A 351 2.82 -30.78 18.19
C ARG A 351 1.64 -30.22 18.98
N PRO A 352 0.40 -30.27 18.48
CA PRO A 352 -0.75 -29.96 19.32
C PRO A 352 -0.64 -30.85 20.56
N SER A 353 -0.66 -30.24 21.74
CA SER A 353 -0.86 -30.98 22.98
C SER A 353 -2.04 -31.91 22.73
N SER A 354 -1.80 -33.22 22.81
CA SER A 354 -2.79 -34.29 22.65
C SER A 354 -4.15 -33.80 23.14
N PRO A 355 -5.25 -33.98 22.37
CA PRO A 355 -6.56 -33.42 22.71
C PRO A 355 -6.81 -33.62 24.20
N SER A 356 -7.11 -32.52 24.90
CA SER A 356 -7.49 -32.58 26.31
C SER A 356 -8.58 -33.65 26.45
N LYS A 357 -8.59 -34.36 27.58
CA LYS A 357 -9.50 -35.48 27.83
C LYS A 357 -10.98 -35.13 27.57
N GLU A 358 -11.33 -33.84 27.55
CA GLU A 358 -12.63 -33.30 27.15
C GLU A 358 -13.01 -33.54 25.68
N ALA A 359 -12.07 -33.48 24.74
CA ALA A 359 -12.34 -33.77 23.32
C ALA A 359 -12.49 -35.27 23.04
N ARG A 360 -11.78 -36.13 23.78
CA ARG A 360 -12.01 -37.59 23.74
C ARG A 360 -13.39 -37.97 24.27
N ASN A 361 -13.86 -37.29 25.33
CA ASN A 361 -15.19 -37.51 25.87
C ASN A 361 -16.31 -37.03 24.91
N ALA A 362 -16.04 -36.06 24.03
CA ALA A 362 -17.00 -35.63 23.01
C ALA A 362 -17.10 -36.62 21.83
N GLU A 363 -16.00 -37.28 21.46
CA GLU A 363 -16.01 -38.38 20.47
C GLU A 363 -16.63 -39.67 21.04
N ASP A 364 -16.44 -39.99 22.32
CA ASP A 364 -17.10 -41.15 22.95
C ASP A 364 -18.58 -40.90 23.25
N ALA A 365 -19.00 -39.66 23.53
CA ALA A 365 -20.42 -39.34 23.75
C ALA A 365 -21.28 -39.36 22.47
N SER A 366 -20.66 -39.41 21.30
CA SER A 366 -21.36 -39.53 20.00
C SER A 366 -21.42 -40.98 19.47
N ARG A 367 -20.85 -41.95 20.21
CA ARG A 367 -21.04 -43.38 19.96
C ARG A 367 -22.22 -43.90 20.78
N THR A 368 -23.38 -43.98 20.14
CA THR A 368 -24.54 -44.74 20.63
C THR A 368 -24.17 -46.20 20.94
N PRO A 369 -24.53 -46.75 22.11
CA PRO A 369 -24.29 -48.16 22.43
C PRO A 369 -25.41 -49.08 21.90
N GLY A 370 -25.00 -50.18 21.26
CA GLY A 370 -25.65 -51.48 21.41
C GLY A 370 -26.59 -51.97 20.30
N TYR A 371 -26.14 -52.96 19.52
CA TYR A 371 -26.79 -54.28 19.49
C TYR A 371 -25.71 -55.35 19.22
N GLY A 372 -25.69 -56.41 20.05
CA GLY A 372 -24.69 -57.50 20.05
C GLY A 372 -24.63 -58.26 18.71
N GLY A 373 -23.56 -58.94 18.34
CA GLY A 373 -22.71 -59.82 19.12
C GLY A 373 -22.96 -61.25 18.66
N VAL A 374 -22.14 -61.77 17.74
CA VAL A 374 -21.97 -63.22 17.51
C VAL A 374 -20.52 -63.47 17.08
N ASP A 375 -19.83 -64.29 17.87
CA ASP A 375 -18.50 -64.84 17.63
C ASP A 375 -18.41 -65.65 16.33
N SER A 376 -17.23 -65.65 15.70
CA SER A 376 -16.74 -66.86 15.02
C SER A 376 -15.22 -66.86 14.96
N GLN A 377 -14.63 -67.77 15.72
CA GLN A 377 -13.25 -68.24 15.58
C GLN A 377 -13.05 -69.08 14.29
N HIS A 378 -11.78 -69.36 13.98
CA HIS A 378 -11.19 -70.16 12.89
C HIS A 378 -10.72 -69.34 11.66
N ARG A 379 -9.52 -69.51 11.09
CA ARG A 379 -8.59 -70.66 11.09
C ARG A 379 -7.18 -70.22 10.63
N SER A 380 -6.16 -70.91 11.14
CA SER A 380 -4.75 -70.88 10.74
C SER A 380 -4.48 -71.55 9.37
N ARG A 381 -3.46 -71.07 8.63
CA ARG A 381 -2.28 -71.82 8.05
C ARG A 381 -1.62 -70.97 6.93
N ARG A 382 -0.33 -70.57 7.07
CA ARG A 382 0.88 -71.15 6.44
C ARG A 382 0.72 -71.36 4.92
N THR A 383 1.50 -70.75 4.01
CA THR A 383 2.97 -70.92 3.80
C THR A 383 3.58 -69.81 2.89
N ARG A 384 4.89 -69.56 3.04
CA ARG A 384 5.85 -68.82 2.15
C ARG A 384 6.55 -69.84 1.19
N PRO A 385 7.55 -69.48 0.35
CA PRO A 385 7.70 -68.41 -0.66
C PRO A 385 8.39 -68.94 -1.98
N ALA A 386 8.81 -68.04 -2.89
CA ALA A 386 10.05 -68.06 -3.74
C ALA A 386 9.81 -67.63 -5.22
N GLN A 387 10.44 -66.52 -5.67
CA GLN A 387 11.55 -66.44 -6.67
C GLN A 387 11.14 -66.79 -8.11
N ARG A 388 11.46 -66.05 -9.19
CA ARG A 388 12.72 -65.44 -9.68
C ARG A 388 12.34 -64.55 -10.90
N GLN A 389 12.78 -63.30 -11.01
CA GLN A 389 13.91 -62.85 -11.86
C GLN A 389 14.01 -63.45 -13.29
N ARG A 390 13.76 -62.63 -14.34
CA ARG A 390 14.72 -62.17 -15.37
C ARG A 390 14.01 -61.65 -16.65
N GLN A 391 14.30 -60.41 -17.03
CA GLN A 391 14.38 -59.91 -18.43
C GLN A 391 15.72 -60.41 -19.07
N PRO A 392 16.03 -60.29 -20.39
CA PRO A 392 15.65 -59.17 -21.30
C PRO A 392 15.56 -59.46 -22.84
N ALA A 393 15.29 -58.37 -23.57
CA ALA A 393 15.89 -57.94 -24.86
C ALA A 393 15.29 -58.33 -26.25
N THR A 394 14.88 -57.27 -26.97
CA THR A 394 15.21 -56.86 -28.37
C THR A 394 14.82 -57.67 -29.62
N GLY A 395 14.38 -56.96 -30.68
CA GLY A 395 14.42 -57.37 -32.11
C GLY A 395 13.09 -57.17 -32.86
N VAL A 396 12.81 -56.04 -33.55
CA VAL A 396 13.16 -55.63 -34.94
C VAL A 396 12.19 -56.11 -36.04
N ALA A 397 11.68 -55.11 -36.81
CA ALA A 397 11.16 -55.08 -38.21
C ALA A 397 9.90 -55.91 -38.58
N GLY A 398 8.98 -55.46 -39.44
CA GLY A 398 8.85 -54.24 -40.26
C GLY A 398 7.71 -54.37 -41.30
N ARG A 399 7.36 -53.22 -41.94
CA ARG A 399 6.59 -53.01 -43.21
C ARG A 399 5.09 -53.45 -43.22
N GLY A 400 4.13 -52.71 -43.77
CA GLY A 400 4.13 -51.43 -44.49
C GLY A 400 2.74 -51.06 -45.04
N GLN A 401 2.70 -49.89 -45.69
CA GLN A 401 1.72 -49.35 -46.68
C GLN A 401 0.44 -48.63 -46.18
N GLY A 402 0.28 -47.37 -46.65
CA GLY A 402 -0.76 -46.38 -46.33
C GLY A 402 -2.03 -46.47 -47.21
N PRO A 403 -2.77 -45.37 -47.57
CA PRO A 403 -2.40 -43.94 -47.57
C PRO A 403 -3.40 -42.94 -46.90
N LEU A 404 -2.94 -41.67 -46.85
CA LEU A 404 -3.52 -40.41 -46.33
C LEU A 404 -4.72 -39.87 -47.17
N PRO A 405 -5.52 -38.86 -46.70
CA PRO A 405 -5.16 -37.41 -46.65
C PRO A 405 -5.75 -36.69 -45.39
N ARG A 406 -5.45 -35.45 -44.97
CA ARG A 406 -4.64 -34.30 -45.39
C ARG A 406 -4.56 -33.34 -44.18
N GLU A 407 -3.37 -32.76 -43.95
CA GLU A 407 -3.04 -31.35 -43.62
C GLU A 407 -3.91 -30.51 -42.63
N ARG A 408 -3.35 -29.70 -41.70
CA ARG A 408 -2.23 -28.74 -41.85
C ARG A 408 -1.40 -28.56 -40.57
N ARG A 409 -0.08 -28.41 -40.78
CA ARG A 409 0.97 -28.03 -39.84
C ARG A 409 1.09 -26.50 -39.68
N ARG A 410 1.66 -26.06 -38.55
CA ARG A 410 2.57 -24.90 -38.48
C ARG A 410 4.00 -25.41 -38.16
N PRO A 411 5.07 -24.86 -38.73
CA PRO A 411 6.44 -25.28 -38.43
C PRO A 411 7.18 -24.34 -37.46
N GLN A 412 8.21 -24.88 -36.81
CA GLN A 412 9.29 -24.16 -36.11
C GLN A 412 10.47 -23.90 -37.05
N SER A 413 11.20 -22.80 -36.77
CA SER A 413 12.64 -22.49 -36.90
C SER A 413 13.49 -23.03 -38.04
N VAL A 414 14.41 -22.21 -38.58
CA VAL A 414 15.84 -22.56 -38.85
C VAL A 414 16.69 -21.28 -39.10
N ASP A 415 17.78 -21.19 -38.33
CA ASP A 415 19.17 -20.73 -38.54
C ASP A 415 19.60 -19.42 -39.24
N GLY A 416 20.63 -18.80 -38.65
CA GLY A 416 21.81 -18.37 -39.40
C GLY A 416 22.61 -17.17 -38.88
N LEU A 417 23.88 -17.42 -38.50
CA LEU A 417 25.08 -16.57 -38.63
C LEU A 417 25.57 -15.71 -37.43
N GLY A 418 26.70 -16.14 -36.85
CA GLY A 418 27.93 -15.32 -36.83
C GLY A 418 28.38 -14.62 -35.53
N THR A 419 29.13 -15.31 -34.68
CA THR A 419 30.19 -14.75 -33.79
C THR A 419 31.53 -14.62 -34.56
N PRO A 420 32.59 -13.85 -34.14
CA PRO A 420 33.11 -13.82 -32.76
C PRO A 420 33.85 -12.56 -32.24
N TYR A 421 34.14 -12.64 -30.92
CA TYR A 421 35.11 -11.97 -30.05
C TYR A 421 36.29 -11.17 -30.65
N GLY A 422 36.69 -10.10 -29.94
CA GLY A 422 38.03 -9.49 -30.04
C GLY A 422 38.31 -8.42 -28.97
N CYS A 423 39.13 -8.78 -27.98
CA CYS A 423 39.63 -7.95 -26.88
C CYS A 423 41.01 -7.35 -27.26
N ARG A 424 41.33 -6.09 -26.93
CA ARG A 424 42.72 -5.65 -26.62
C ARG A 424 42.83 -4.27 -25.96
N MET A 425 43.61 -4.26 -24.87
CA MET A 425 44.23 -3.10 -24.20
C MET A 425 45.23 -2.36 -25.11
N SER A 426 45.50 -1.06 -24.87
CA SER A 426 46.82 -0.57 -24.40
C SER A 426 46.83 0.96 -24.16
N ARG A 427 47.72 1.35 -23.24
CA ARG A 427 48.05 2.67 -22.66
C ARG A 427 48.72 3.65 -23.65
N ALA A 428 48.63 4.97 -23.38
CA ALA A 428 49.77 5.89 -23.18
C ALA A 428 49.32 7.36 -22.92
N HIS A 429 49.88 7.96 -21.86
CA HIS A 429 49.99 9.41 -21.52
C HIS A 429 51.18 10.04 -22.30
N PRO A 430 51.68 11.27 -22.02
CA PRO A 430 51.11 12.62 -21.75
C PRO A 430 51.84 13.76 -22.52
N SER A 431 51.40 15.04 -22.44
CA SER A 431 52.20 16.30 -22.53
C SER A 431 51.27 17.52 -22.75
N SER A 432 51.07 18.45 -21.82
CA SER A 432 51.92 19.60 -21.37
C SER A 432 52.02 20.77 -22.35
N LEU A 433 51.52 21.95 -21.95
CA LEU A 433 51.99 23.34 -22.25
C LEU A 433 50.94 24.30 -21.66
N ALA A 434 51.11 24.85 -20.44
CA ALA A 434 51.97 25.96 -20.03
C ALA A 434 51.57 27.32 -20.64
N SER A 435 51.02 28.22 -19.81
CA SER A 435 51.52 29.59 -19.58
C SER A 435 50.59 30.42 -18.68
N HIS A 436 51.08 30.68 -17.47
CA HIS A 436 50.81 31.87 -16.65
C HIS A 436 51.52 33.10 -17.31
N PRO A 437 51.33 34.38 -16.90
CA PRO A 437 51.25 34.79 -15.49
C PRO A 437 50.45 36.08 -15.11
N SER A 438 50.17 36.17 -13.79
CA SER A 438 50.21 37.35 -12.89
C SER A 438 49.77 38.75 -13.34
N HIS A 439 48.87 39.40 -12.58
CA HIS A 439 49.21 40.40 -11.54
C HIS A 439 47.99 41.18 -10.98
N LEU A 440 48.09 41.48 -9.67
CA LEU A 440 47.59 42.65 -8.92
C LEU A 440 46.15 42.68 -8.34
N GLN A 441 46.13 42.85 -7.01
CA GLN A 441 45.04 43.15 -6.05
C GLN A 441 44.50 44.60 -6.21
N PRO A 442 43.81 45.21 -5.20
CA PRO A 442 42.57 44.88 -4.50
C PRO A 442 41.52 46.03 -4.60
N PHE A 443 40.26 45.80 -4.22
CA PHE A 443 39.42 46.70 -3.41
C PHE A 443 38.16 45.95 -2.95
#